data_AF-A0A3N0YXG1-F1
#
_entry.id   AF-A0A3N0YXG1-F1
#
_cell.length_a   1.000
_cell.length_b   1.000
_cell.length_c   1.000
_cell.angle_alpha   90.00
_cell.angle_beta   90.00
_cell.angle_gamma   90.00
#
_symmetry.space_group_name_H-M   'P 1'
#
loop_
_entity.id
_entity.type
_entity.pdbx_description
1 polymer ?
#
loop_
_entity_poly.entity_id
_entity_poly.type
_entity_poly.pdbx_seq_one_letter_code
_entity_poly.pdbx_strand_id
1 'polypeptide(L)'
;MGADGKVFLGSTETAIGNPSPPTSIQQTLLWKKAQQRLYFLHQLSKLNLPQELLTQFYSAVTESVLCSSITVWFGSATKSDIRRLQRTVWTAERIIGAPPPTLQDLYSSRVRKRAGKIITDSTHPATTYLNSCRRTAPRHRITRHFNI
;
A
#
# COMPACT_ATOMS: atom_id res chain seq x y z
N MET A 1 8.73 -63.68 -14.89
CA MET A 1 7.68 -62.98 -15.67
C MET A 1 7.21 -61.80 -14.82
N GLY A 2 7.16 -60.53 -15.22
CA GLY A 2 6.91 -59.93 -16.56
C GLY A 2 5.41 -59.99 -16.92
N ALA A 3 4.72 -59.03 -17.57
CA ALA A 3 5.03 -57.68 -18.08
C ALA A 3 3.72 -57.03 -18.63
N ASP A 4 3.48 -55.72 -18.80
CA ASP A 4 4.01 -54.48 -18.18
C ASP A 4 3.14 -53.24 -18.55
N GLY A 5 3.17 -52.17 -17.73
CA GLY A 5 2.53 -50.85 -18.00
C GLY A 5 1.01 -50.73 -17.74
N LYS A 6 0.38 -49.53 -17.78
CA LYS A 6 0.87 -48.15 -18.04
C LYS A 6 -0.21 -47.09 -17.66
N VAL A 7 0.21 -45.93 -17.12
CA VAL A 7 -0.54 -44.63 -16.95
C VAL A 7 -1.89 -44.63 -16.16
N PHE A 8 -2.41 -43.55 -15.56
CA PHE A 8 -2.26 -42.09 -15.76
C PHE A 8 -2.48 -41.27 -14.45
N LEU A 9 -2.20 -39.96 -14.50
CA LEU A 9 -2.20 -38.94 -13.41
C LEU A 9 -2.97 -39.19 -12.09
N GLY A 10 -2.30 -38.85 -10.98
CA GLY A 10 -2.86 -38.73 -9.63
C GLY A 10 -2.24 -37.61 -8.79
N SER A 11 -2.00 -36.43 -9.36
CA SER A 11 -1.57 -35.24 -8.61
C SER A 11 -2.75 -34.66 -7.82
N THR A 12 -2.92 -35.05 -6.55
CA THR A 12 -3.82 -34.34 -5.62
C THR A 12 -3.08 -33.21 -4.94
N GLU A 13 -3.24 -32.04 -5.54
CA GLU A 13 -2.68 -30.76 -5.16
C GLU A 13 -2.97 -30.38 -3.70
N THR A 14 -1.94 -29.86 -3.04
CA THR A 14 -1.93 -29.30 -1.67
C THR A 14 -3.18 -28.51 -1.29
N ALA A 15 -3.91 -28.98 -0.26
CA ALA A 15 -4.94 -28.22 0.43
C ALA A 15 -4.32 -27.09 1.27
N ILE A 16 -4.01 -25.96 0.64
CA ILE A 16 -3.52 -24.75 1.31
C ILE A 16 -4.70 -23.94 1.86
N GLY A 17 -4.60 -23.58 3.15
CA GLY A 17 -5.18 -22.35 3.68
C GLY A 17 -6.59 -22.48 4.25
N ASN A 18 -6.65 -22.54 5.59
CA ASN A 18 -7.85 -22.19 6.34
C ASN A 18 -8.37 -20.81 5.88
N PRO A 19 -9.68 -20.64 5.60
CA PRO A 19 -10.22 -19.34 5.21
C PRO A 19 -10.25 -18.42 6.44
N SER A 20 -9.42 -17.38 6.47
CA SER A 20 -9.42 -16.38 7.55
C SER A 20 -10.55 -15.35 7.37
N PRO A 21 -11.55 -15.27 8.27
CA PRO A 21 -12.47 -14.14 8.36
C PRO A 21 -11.91 -13.09 9.36
N PRO A 22 -12.51 -11.89 9.54
CA PRO A 22 -13.47 -11.18 8.69
C PRO A 22 -12.86 -9.92 8.02
N THR A 23 -11.52 -9.81 7.97
CA THR A 23 -10.78 -8.63 7.48
C THR A 23 -11.13 -8.22 6.04
N SER A 24 -11.49 -9.20 5.20
CA SER A 24 -11.88 -9.06 3.79
C SER A 24 -13.03 -8.06 3.54
N ILE A 25 -13.97 -7.86 4.48
CA ILE A 25 -15.13 -7.00 4.25
C ILE A 25 -14.74 -5.50 4.24
N GLN A 26 -13.94 -5.06 5.22
CA GLN A 26 -13.48 -3.67 5.29
C GLN A 26 -12.55 -3.32 4.12
N GLN A 27 -11.71 -4.29 3.80
CA GLN A 27 -10.84 -4.34 2.63
C GLN A 27 -11.63 -4.22 1.30
N THR A 28 -12.66 -5.03 1.06
CA THR A 28 -13.48 -4.95 -0.16
C THR A 28 -14.31 -3.67 -0.26
N LEU A 29 -14.79 -3.14 0.87
CA LEU A 29 -15.43 -1.83 0.93
C LEU A 29 -14.46 -0.70 0.56
N LEU A 30 -13.21 -0.75 1.01
CA LEU A 30 -12.15 0.18 0.62
C LEU A 30 -11.92 0.19 -0.90
N TRP A 31 -11.78 -0.99 -1.52
CA TRP A 31 -11.53 -1.05 -2.96
C TRP A 31 -12.71 -0.52 -3.78
N LYS A 32 -13.96 -0.82 -3.36
CA LYS A 32 -15.16 -0.21 -3.96
C LYS A 32 -15.15 1.32 -3.86
N LYS A 33 -14.79 1.88 -2.69
CA LYS A 33 -14.64 3.33 -2.51
C LYS A 33 -13.55 3.91 -3.40
N ALA A 34 -12.37 3.28 -3.47
CA ALA A 34 -11.27 3.74 -4.32
C ALA A 34 -11.60 3.68 -5.83
N GLN A 35 -12.27 2.62 -6.29
CA GLN A 35 -12.78 2.50 -7.66
C GLN A 35 -13.82 3.59 -7.98
N GLN A 36 -14.72 3.90 -7.04
CA GLN A 36 -15.67 4.99 -7.21
C GLN A 36 -14.97 6.36 -7.35
N ARG A 37 -13.86 6.58 -6.63
CA ARG A 37 -13.05 7.80 -6.78
C ARG A 37 -12.30 7.85 -8.12
N LEU A 38 -11.77 6.71 -8.60
CA LEU A 38 -11.20 6.60 -9.95
C LEU A 38 -12.22 6.89 -11.06
N TYR A 39 -13.48 6.48 -10.89
CA TYR A 39 -14.53 6.80 -11.88
C TYR A 39 -14.70 8.32 -12.04
N PHE A 40 -14.76 9.06 -10.93
CA PHE A 40 -14.81 10.53 -10.99
C PHE A 40 -13.54 11.14 -11.58
N LEU A 41 -12.35 10.64 -11.23
CA LEU A 41 -11.07 11.07 -11.84
C LEU A 41 -11.07 10.86 -13.37
N HIS A 42 -11.56 9.70 -13.84
CA HIS A 42 -11.70 9.41 -15.26
C HIS A 42 -12.69 10.37 -15.94
N GLN A 43 -13.82 10.65 -15.29
CA GLN A 43 -14.82 11.58 -15.83
C GLN A 43 -14.30 13.02 -15.93
N LEU A 44 -13.47 13.44 -14.97
CA LEU A 44 -12.80 14.75 -14.97
C LEU A 44 -11.71 14.85 -16.06
N SER A 45 -10.98 13.77 -16.33
CA SER A 45 -9.98 13.71 -17.42
C SER A 45 -10.62 13.93 -18.79
N LYS A 46 -11.84 13.41 -19.03
CA LYS A 46 -12.61 13.67 -20.27
C LYS A 46 -12.97 15.15 -20.51
N LEU A 47 -12.89 16.00 -19.48
CA LEU A 47 -13.15 17.44 -19.59
C LEU A 47 -11.90 18.25 -19.99
N ASN A 48 -10.80 17.58 -20.37
CA ASN A 48 -9.51 18.20 -20.74
C ASN A 48 -8.96 19.14 -19.65
N LEU A 49 -9.14 18.77 -18.37
CA LEU A 49 -8.56 19.50 -17.25
C LEU A 49 -7.02 19.39 -17.26
N PRO A 50 -6.30 20.42 -16.77
CA PRO A 50 -4.85 20.38 -16.69
C PRO A 50 -4.40 19.23 -15.78
N GLN A 51 -3.31 18.57 -16.19
CA GLN A 51 -2.72 17.42 -15.51
C GLN A 51 -2.42 17.67 -14.02
N GLU A 52 -2.00 18.88 -13.67
CA GLU A 52 -1.76 19.30 -12.30
C GLU A 52 -3.03 19.21 -11.44
N LEU A 53 -4.18 19.68 -11.95
CA LEU A 53 -5.47 19.64 -11.25
C LEU A 53 -5.96 18.20 -11.06
N LEU A 54 -5.78 17.33 -12.06
CA LEU A 54 -6.07 15.89 -11.95
C LEU A 54 -5.18 15.22 -10.89
N THR A 55 -3.90 15.63 -10.81
CA THR A 55 -2.94 15.15 -9.81
C THR A 55 -3.35 15.59 -8.39
N GLN A 56 -3.70 16.87 -8.21
CA GLN A 56 -4.21 17.39 -6.93
C GLN A 56 -5.51 16.68 -6.51
N PHE A 57 -6.44 16.45 -7.44
CA PHE A 57 -7.67 15.71 -7.17
C PHE A 57 -7.38 14.26 -6.73
N TYR A 58 -6.45 13.57 -7.41
CA TYR A 58 -6.02 12.24 -7.01
C TYR A 58 -5.46 12.21 -5.58
N SER A 59 -4.55 13.13 -5.24
CA SER A 59 -3.96 13.24 -3.89
C SER A 59 -4.95 13.69 -2.80
N ALA A 60 -5.98 14.46 -3.17
CA ALA A 60 -7.04 14.87 -2.24
C ALA A 60 -8.06 13.75 -1.98
N VAL A 61 -8.48 13.02 -3.02
CA VAL A 61 -9.69 12.16 -2.98
C VAL A 61 -9.38 10.67 -3.03
N THR A 62 -8.49 10.24 -3.93
CA THR A 62 -8.14 8.82 -4.06
C THR A 62 -7.08 8.44 -3.03
N GLU A 63 -6.00 9.23 -2.95
CA GLU A 63 -4.93 9.00 -1.98
C GLU A 63 -5.45 9.08 -0.53
N SER A 64 -6.40 9.95 -0.18
CA SER A 64 -6.96 10.00 1.17
C SER A 64 -7.73 8.73 1.57
N VAL A 65 -8.49 8.13 0.64
CA VAL A 65 -9.16 6.83 0.83
C VAL A 65 -8.15 5.71 1.00
N LEU A 66 -7.09 5.69 0.17
CA LEU A 66 -6.00 4.73 0.32
C LEU A 66 -5.29 4.90 1.67
N CYS A 67 -4.93 6.13 2.02
CA CYS A 67 -4.05 6.43 3.15
C CYS A 67 -4.73 6.34 4.53
N SER A 68 -6.05 6.52 4.60
CA SER A 68 -6.82 6.31 5.83
C SER A 68 -6.88 4.84 6.26
N SER A 69 -6.79 3.92 5.30
CA SER A 69 -6.91 2.49 5.53
C SER A 69 -5.55 1.77 5.54
N ILE A 70 -4.62 2.15 4.66
CA ILE A 70 -3.32 1.48 4.47
C ILE A 70 -2.53 1.33 5.79
N THR A 71 -2.65 2.29 6.72
CA THR A 71 -1.95 2.23 8.02
C THR A 71 -2.45 1.11 8.93
N VAL A 72 -3.66 0.58 8.71
CA VAL A 72 -4.27 -0.47 9.55
C VAL A 72 -4.01 -1.86 9.00
N TRP A 73 -4.06 -2.04 7.67
CA TRP A 73 -4.05 -3.37 7.05
C TRP A 73 -2.84 -3.66 6.15
N PHE A 74 -1.96 -2.71 5.84
CA PHE A 74 -0.82 -2.96 4.96
C PHE A 74 0.18 -3.97 5.54
N GLY A 75 0.36 -3.99 6.87
CA GLY A 75 1.16 -5.00 7.57
C GLY A 75 0.55 -6.41 7.57
N SER A 76 -0.74 -6.54 7.27
CA SER A 76 -1.48 -7.82 7.15
C SER A 76 -2.02 -8.07 5.74
N ALA A 77 -1.52 -7.32 4.75
CA ALA A 77 -1.98 -7.38 3.37
C ALA A 77 -1.47 -8.62 2.64
N THR A 78 -2.33 -9.31 1.89
CA THR A 78 -1.87 -10.38 1.00
C THR A 78 -1.23 -9.81 -0.26
N LYS A 79 -0.37 -10.60 -0.93
CA LYS A 79 0.17 -10.25 -2.26
C LYS A 79 -0.93 -9.99 -3.31
N SER A 80 -2.14 -10.52 -3.13
CA SER A 80 -3.32 -10.25 -3.96
C SER A 80 -3.84 -8.83 -3.75
N ASP A 81 -3.92 -8.38 -2.50
CA ASP A 81 -4.51 -7.09 -2.14
C ASP A 81 -3.59 -5.93 -2.51
N ILE A 82 -2.29 -6.12 -2.32
CA ILE A 82 -1.24 -5.22 -2.83
C ILE A 82 -1.37 -5.05 -4.35
N ARG A 83 -1.49 -6.15 -5.11
CA ARG A 83 -1.67 -6.11 -6.58
C ARG A 83 -2.98 -5.45 -7.00
N ARG A 84 -4.09 -5.70 -6.30
CA ARG A 84 -5.38 -5.01 -6.54
C ARG A 84 -5.23 -3.50 -6.39
N LEU A 85 -4.52 -3.06 -5.35
CA LEU A 85 -4.33 -1.65 -5.06
C LEU A 85 -3.33 -0.97 -6.00
N GLN A 86 -2.27 -1.66 -6.41
CA GLN A 86 -1.36 -1.20 -7.46
C GLN A 86 -2.09 -0.99 -8.80
N ARG A 87 -3.08 -1.83 -9.15
CA ARG A 87 -3.92 -1.59 -10.35
C ARG A 87 -4.74 -0.30 -10.25
N THR A 88 -5.23 0.05 -9.05
CA THR A 88 -5.90 1.35 -8.80
C THR A 88 -4.95 2.51 -9.06
N VAL A 89 -3.72 2.42 -8.57
CA VAL A 89 -2.66 3.42 -8.78
C VAL A 89 -2.29 3.54 -10.27
N TRP A 90 -2.05 2.42 -10.96
CA TRP A 90 -1.71 2.39 -12.39
C TRP A 90 -2.86 2.87 -13.29
N THR A 91 -4.11 2.66 -12.88
CA THR A 91 -5.26 3.22 -13.61
C THR A 91 -5.32 4.73 -13.47
N ALA A 92 -4.98 5.29 -12.29
CA ALA A 92 -4.84 6.73 -12.12
C ALA A 92 -3.69 7.30 -12.98
N GLU A 93 -2.54 6.64 -13.01
CA GLU A 93 -1.41 6.99 -13.87
C GLU A 93 -1.84 7.15 -15.34
N ARG A 94 -2.56 6.16 -15.87
CA ARG A 94 -3.08 6.18 -17.25
C ARG A 94 -4.12 7.27 -17.52
N ILE A 95 -4.81 7.76 -16.50
CA ILE A 95 -5.81 8.84 -16.61
C ILE A 95 -5.17 10.23 -16.51
N ILE A 96 -4.12 10.36 -15.69
CA ILE A 96 -3.41 11.62 -15.41
C ILE A 96 -2.28 11.87 -16.42
N GLY A 97 -1.66 10.81 -16.94
CA GLY A 97 -0.47 10.91 -17.80
C GLY A 97 0.83 11.23 -17.06
N ALA A 98 0.83 11.17 -15.72
CA ALA A 98 2.02 11.33 -14.88
C ALA A 98 2.12 10.15 -13.91
N PRO A 99 3.35 9.68 -13.57
CA PRO A 99 3.55 8.60 -12.61
C PRO A 99 3.09 9.04 -11.21
N PRO A 100 2.04 8.45 -10.64
CA PRO A 100 1.63 8.70 -9.28
C PRO A 100 2.63 8.05 -8.30
N PRO A 101 2.72 8.53 -7.05
CA PRO A 101 3.59 7.91 -6.05
C PRO A 101 3.24 6.43 -5.86
N THR A 102 4.26 5.58 -5.76
CA THR A 102 4.03 4.13 -5.62
C THR A 102 3.28 3.82 -4.33
N LEU A 103 2.63 2.67 -4.26
CA LEU A 103 1.92 2.25 -3.05
C LEU A 103 2.82 2.19 -1.81
N GLN A 104 4.10 1.83 -2.00
CA GLN A 104 5.10 1.78 -0.93
C GLN A 104 5.56 3.18 -0.52
N ASP A 105 5.69 4.11 -1.46
CA ASP A 105 6.01 5.52 -1.16
C ASP A 105 4.85 6.22 -0.44
N LEU A 106 3.61 5.96 -0.87
CA LEU A 106 2.40 6.41 -0.18
C LEU A 106 2.37 5.91 1.26
N TYR A 107 2.54 4.60 1.48
CA TYR A 107 2.63 4.03 2.82
C TYR A 107 3.74 4.68 3.65
N SER A 108 4.96 4.72 3.12
CA SER A 108 6.15 5.24 3.83
C SER A 108 6.02 6.73 4.16
N SER A 109 5.51 7.53 3.22
CA SER A 109 5.22 8.95 3.38
C SER A 109 4.17 9.19 4.47
N ARG A 110 3.11 8.38 4.51
CA ARG A 110 2.03 8.52 5.49
C ARG A 110 2.44 8.06 6.89
N VAL A 111 3.16 6.93 7.01
CA VAL A 111 3.74 6.48 8.28
C VAL A 111 4.70 7.55 8.81
N ARG A 112 5.59 8.10 7.97
CA ARG A 112 6.51 9.19 8.35
C ARG A 112 5.76 10.45 8.79
N LYS A 113 4.73 10.89 8.06
CA LYS A 113 3.89 12.03 8.43
C LYS A 113 3.13 11.80 9.75
N ARG A 114 2.61 10.59 9.98
CA ARG A 114 1.90 10.24 11.23
C ARG A 114 2.87 10.16 12.43
N ALA A 115 4.02 9.52 12.27
CA ALA A 115 5.07 9.46 13.28
C ALA A 115 5.60 10.87 13.61
N GLY A 116 5.81 11.72 12.60
CA GLY A 116 6.17 13.13 12.79
C GLY A 116 5.15 13.88 13.64
N LYS A 117 3.85 13.76 13.33
CA LYS A 117 2.76 14.36 14.13
C LYS A 117 2.76 13.88 15.58
N ILE A 118 2.95 12.58 15.81
CA ILE A 118 3.07 12.01 17.16
C ILE A 118 4.27 12.62 17.90
N ILE A 119 5.44 12.68 17.25
CA ILE A 119 6.67 13.25 17.84
C ILE A 119 6.51 14.72 18.22
N THR A 120 5.77 15.51 17.44
CA THR A 120 5.49 16.93 17.73
C THR A 120 4.38 17.13 18.77
N ASP A 121 3.56 16.12 19.02
CA ASP A 121 2.46 16.18 20.00
C ASP A 121 2.99 15.81 21.39
N SER A 122 3.17 16.83 22.24
CA SER A 122 3.62 16.69 23.62
C SER A 122 2.61 15.99 24.53
N THR A 123 1.33 15.92 24.14
CA THR A 123 0.25 15.28 24.92
C THR A 123 0.07 13.80 24.59
N HIS A 124 0.63 13.34 23.46
CA HIS A 124 0.40 11.98 22.98
C HIS A 124 1.16 10.94 23.83
N PRO A 125 0.52 9.85 24.30
CA PRO A 125 1.12 8.92 25.25
C PRO A 125 2.36 8.17 24.71
N ALA A 126 2.45 7.97 23.39
CA ALA A 126 3.64 7.37 22.77
C ALA A 126 4.85 8.33 22.69
N THR A 127 4.69 9.64 22.94
CA THR A 127 5.76 10.63 22.79
C THR A 127 6.86 10.44 23.83
N THR A 128 6.51 10.01 25.04
CA THR A 128 7.47 9.64 26.10
C THR A 128 8.40 8.50 25.64
N TYR A 129 7.82 7.41 25.13
CA TYR A 129 8.53 6.25 24.58
C TYR A 129 9.39 6.58 23.36
N LEU A 130 8.88 7.40 22.42
CA LEU A 130 9.64 7.80 21.23
C LEU A 130 10.80 8.75 21.56
N ASN A 131 10.69 9.53 22.63
CA ASN A 131 11.75 10.44 23.07
C ASN A 131 12.81 9.74 23.93
N SER A 132 12.46 8.69 24.69
CA SER A 132 13.45 7.89 25.42
C SER A 132 14.36 7.11 24.47
N CYS A 133 13.79 6.37 23.50
CA CYS A 133 14.58 5.65 22.48
C CYS A 133 15.48 6.56 21.63
N ARG A 134 15.13 7.84 21.45
CA ARG A 134 15.96 8.80 20.71
C ARG A 134 17.20 9.27 21.48
N ARG A 135 17.17 9.17 22.80
CA ARG A 135 18.32 9.52 23.67
C ARG A 135 19.29 8.35 23.86
N THR A 136 18.85 7.11 23.63
CA THR A 136 19.64 5.88 23.83
C THR A 136 20.18 5.26 22.55
N ALA A 137 19.80 5.75 21.36
CA ALA A 137 20.34 5.27 20.09
C ALA A 137 21.84 5.66 19.93
N PRO A 138 22.78 4.69 19.87
CA PRO A 138 24.18 5.02 19.63
C PRO A 138 24.34 5.60 18.23
N ARG A 139 24.90 6.82 18.12
CA ARG A 139 25.28 7.43 16.84
C ARG A 139 26.53 6.74 16.28
N HIS A 140 26.39 5.50 15.82
CA HIS A 140 27.39 4.89 14.94
C HIS A 140 27.37 5.61 13.59
N ARG A 141 28.24 6.61 13.47
CA ARG A 141 28.61 7.25 12.21
C ARG A 141 29.26 6.18 11.33
N ILE A 142 28.49 5.57 10.44
CA ILE A 142 29.03 4.65 9.44
C ILE A 142 29.75 5.49 8.38
N THR A 143 31.04 5.76 8.62
CA THR A 143 31.93 6.35 7.62
C THR A 143 32.21 5.30 6.55
N ARG A 144 31.38 5.27 5.50
CA ARG A 144 31.70 4.52 4.28
C ARG A 144 32.81 5.25 3.54
N HIS A 145 34.06 4.87 3.83
CA HIS A 145 35.19 5.20 2.96
C HIS A 145 34.96 4.51 1.61
N PHE A 146 34.59 5.29 0.60
CA PHE A 146 34.80 4.91 -0.78
C PHE A 146 36.27 5.15 -1.09
N ASN A 147 37.00 4.07 -1.37
CA ASN A 147 38.32 4.16 -2.00
C ASN A 147 38.10 4.17 -3.53
N ILE A 148 38.89 5.00 -4.21
CA ILE A 148 39.07 5.01 -5.66
C ILE A 148 40.15 3.99 -6.00
#